data_AF-A0A2S5R311-F1
#
_entry.id   AF-A0A2S5R311-F1
#
_cell.length_a   1.000
_cell.length_b   1.000
_cell.length_c   1.000
_cell.angle_alpha   90.00
_cell.angle_beta   90.00
_cell.angle_gamma   90.00
#
_symmetry.space_group_name_H-M   'P 1'
#
loop_
_entity.id
_entity.type
_entity.pdbx_description
1 polymer ?
#
loop_
_entity_poly.entity_id
_entity_poly.type
_entity_poly.pdbx_seq_one_letter_code
_entity_poly.pdbx_strand_id
1 'polypeptide(L)' 'MPRVLIDTRFEYEQTDPSSSWTVVHNLNIINPVVDVWLLEGGSEPYVNSDAHEVTVLDASTITIDFGNRLVNGIALVT' A
#
# COMPACT_ATOMS: atom_id res chain seq x y z
N MET A 1 26.99 19.53 1.66
CA MET A 1 25.52 19.69 1.61
C MET A 1 24.92 18.43 2.25
N PRO A 2 24.11 18.53 3.32
CA PRO A 2 23.50 17.34 3.89
C PRO A 2 22.33 16.91 3.02
N ARG A 3 22.32 15.64 2.62
CA ARG A 3 21.19 15.00 1.96
C ARG A 3 20.20 14.62 3.06
N VAL A 4 19.12 15.39 3.20
CA VAL A 4 18.02 15.06 4.11
C VAL A 4 17.34 13.83 3.53
N LEU A 5 17.50 12.69 4.18
CA LEU A 5 16.68 11.51 3.92
C LEU A 5 15.38 11.72 4.69
N ILE A 6 14.36 12.23 4.01
CA ILE A 6 12.99 12.18 4.54
C ILE A 6 12.54 10.73 4.31
N ASP A 7 12.69 9.88 5.32
CA ASP A 7 12.14 8.51 5.34
C ASP A 7 10.64 8.60 5.64
N THR A 8 9.87 9.26 4.78
CA THR A 8 8.40 9.33 4.87
C THR A 8 7.83 8.05 4.31
N ARG A 9 7.86 7.00 5.12
CA ARG A 9 7.22 5.72 4.81
C ARG A 9 6.08 5.44 5.79
N PHE A 10 4.97 4.94 5.28
CA PHE A 10 3.83 4.50 6.07
C PHE A 10 3.54 3.03 5.79
N GLU A 11 3.34 2.25 6.84
CA GLU A 11 3.03 0.83 6.75
C GLU A 11 1.59 0.59 7.22
N TYR A 12 0.81 -0.11 6.41
CA TYR A 12 -0.56 -0.50 6.68
C TYR A 12 -0.66 -2.02 6.68
N GLU A 13 -1.22 -2.60 7.73
CA GLU A 13 -1.48 -4.05 7.81
C GLU A 13 -2.98 -4.33 7.70
N GLN A 14 -3.36 -5.15 6.72
CA GLN A 14 -4.68 -5.73 6.58
C GLN A 14 -4.63 -7.19 7.05
N THR A 15 -5.24 -7.48 8.21
CA THR A 15 -5.30 -8.85 8.74
C THR A 15 -6.45 -9.65 8.16
N ASP A 16 -7.62 -9.02 7.97
CA ASP A 16 -8.81 -9.65 7.42
C ASP A 16 -8.84 -9.51 5.90
N PRO A 17 -8.90 -10.62 5.13
CA PRO A 17 -8.89 -10.56 3.68
C PRO A 17 -10.00 -9.68 3.11
N SER A 18 -9.62 -8.70 2.28
CA SER A 18 -10.54 -7.78 1.60
C SER A 18 -10.10 -7.59 0.16
N SER A 19 -11.04 -7.32 -0.75
CA SER A 19 -10.75 -6.98 -2.15
C SER A 19 -10.36 -5.52 -2.34
N SER A 20 -10.57 -4.67 -1.32
CA SER A 20 -10.16 -3.27 -1.36
C SER A 20 -9.71 -2.79 0.01
N TRP A 21 -8.63 -2.02 0.04
CA TRP A 21 -8.08 -1.41 1.25
C TRP A 21 -8.13 0.11 1.13
N THR A 22 -8.59 0.78 2.19
CA THR A 22 -8.49 2.23 2.32
C THR A 22 -7.39 2.55 3.32
N VAL A 23 -6.34 3.23 2.84
CA VAL A 23 -5.12 3.49 3.60
C VAL A 23 -4.96 4.99 3.84
N VAL A 24 -5.03 5.40 5.10
CA VAL A 24 -4.80 6.78 5.55
C VAL A 24 -3.36 6.90 6.06
N HIS A 25 -2.46 7.42 5.21
CA HIS A 25 -1.02 7.48 5.46
C HIS A 25 -0.50 8.84 5.94
N ASN A 26 -1.24 9.93 5.73
CA ASN A 26 -0.90 11.30 6.19
C ASN A 26 0.49 11.82 5.77
N LEU A 27 1.04 11.33 4.65
CA LEU A 27 2.35 11.78 4.16
C LEU A 27 2.28 13.10 3.38
N ASN A 28 1.07 13.58 3.07
CA ASN A 28 0.84 14.78 2.27
C ASN A 28 1.52 14.74 0.89
N ILE A 29 1.40 13.60 0.19
CA ILE A 29 1.98 13.32 -1.13
C ILE A 29 0.87 13.01 -2.15
N ILE A 30 1.01 13.54 -3.36
CA ILE A 30 -0.02 13.42 -4.42
C ILE A 30 0.25 12.20 -5.33
N ASN A 31 1.49 11.72 -5.36
CA ASN A 31 1.90 10.56 -6.17
C ASN A 31 2.65 9.55 -5.27
N PRO A 32 1.97 8.86 -4.36
CA PRO A 32 2.59 7.84 -3.52
C PRO A 32 3.06 6.65 -4.36
N VAL A 33 4.21 6.09 -3.98
CA VAL A 33 4.63 4.75 -4.40
C VAL A 33 4.06 3.77 -3.38
N VAL A 34 3.39 2.72 -3.88
CA VAL A 34 2.75 1.69 -3.04
C VAL A 34 3.36 0.35 -3.37
N ASP A 35 3.88 -0.33 -2.36
CA ASP A 35 4.30 -1.73 -2.42
C ASP A 35 3.38 -2.56 -1.53
N VAL A 36 2.90 -3.71 -2.01
CA VAL A 36 1.98 -4.60 -1.25
C VAL A 36 2.60 -5.99 -1.12
N TRP A 37 2.70 -6.50 0.11
CA TRP A 37 3.11 -7.87 0.43
C TRP A 37 1.92 -8.66 0.97
N LEU A 38 1.67 -9.83 0.42
CA LEU A 38 0.54 -10.67 0.82
C LEU A 38 0.95 -11.65 1.91
N LEU A 39 0.04 -11.89 2.86
CA LEU A 39 0.24 -12.85 3.94
C LEU A 39 -0.30 -14.26 3.60
N GLU A 40 -1.34 -14.36 2.77
CA GLU A 40 -1.79 -15.64 2.21
C GLU A 40 -0.93 -16.08 1.02
N GLY A 41 -0.42 -17.32 1.05
CA GLY A 41 0.26 -17.96 -0.09
C GLY A 41 1.66 -18.53 0.18
N GLY A 42 2.26 -18.27 1.35
CA GLY A 42 3.52 -18.90 1.76
C GLY A 42 4.78 -18.27 1.15
N SER A 43 5.52 -17.60 2.03
CA SER A 43 6.98 -17.39 1.99
C SER A 43 7.63 -16.57 0.86
N GLU A 44 6.90 -16.07 -0.14
CA GLU A 44 7.50 -15.17 -1.14
C GLU A 44 6.82 -13.80 -1.15
N PRO A 45 7.59 -12.69 -1.08
CA PRO A 45 7.04 -11.35 -1.19
C PRO A 45 6.45 -11.17 -2.59
N TYR A 46 5.12 -11.11 -2.69
CA TYR A 46 4.47 -10.59 -3.89
C TYR A 46 4.91 -9.13 -4.07
N VAL A 47 5.48 -8.78 -5.22
CA VAL A 47 5.97 -7.43 -5.51
C VAL A 47 5.05 -6.79 -6.55
N ASN A 48 4.30 -5.77 -6.12
CA ASN A 48 3.66 -4.70 -6.91
C ASN A 48 2.70 -5.09 -8.07
N SER A 49 2.63 -6.34 -8.52
CA SER A 49 1.88 -6.77 -9.70
C SER A 49 0.44 -7.22 -9.46
N ASP A 50 -0.01 -7.20 -8.21
CA ASP A 50 -1.29 -7.79 -7.80
C ASP A 50 -2.36 -6.76 -7.43
N ALA A 51 -1.97 -5.50 -7.23
CA ALA A 51 -2.95 -4.42 -7.16
C ALA A 51 -3.53 -4.22 -8.56
N HIS A 52 -4.85 -4.31 -8.68
CA HIS A 52 -5.56 -4.01 -9.92
C HIS A 52 -5.45 -2.51 -10.22
N GLU A 53 -5.67 -1.70 -9.19
CA GLU A 53 -5.63 -0.24 -9.29
C GLU A 53 -5.27 0.38 -7.93
N VAL A 54 -4.49 1.45 -7.97
CA VAL A 54 -4.26 2.33 -6.81
C VAL A 54 -4.85 3.69 -7.15
N THR A 55 -5.84 4.11 -6.38
CA THR A 55 -6.51 5.41 -6.53
C THR A 55 -6.12 6.33 -5.39
N VAL A 56 -5.61 7.52 -5.71
CA VAL A 56 -5.35 8.57 -4.72
C VAL A 56 -6.65 9.34 -4.48
N LEU A 57 -7.17 9.31 -3.24
CA LEU A 57 -8.36 10.08 -2.87
C LEU A 57 -7.96 11.52 -2.51
N ASP A 58 -6.89 11.67 -1.74
CA ASP A 58 -6.28 12.94 -1.36
C ASP A 58 -4.80 12.74 -1.01
N ALA A 59 -4.10 13.81 -0.62
CA ALA A 59 -2.66 13.76 -0.31
C ALA A 59 -2.30 12.87 0.91
N SER A 60 -3.29 12.40 1.66
CA SER A 60 -3.14 11.59 2.88
C SER A 60 -3.81 10.23 2.78
N THR A 61 -4.57 9.97 1.72
CA THR A 61 -5.45 8.79 1.62
C THR A 61 -5.40 8.18 0.23
N ILE A 62 -5.17 6.87 0.19
CA ILE A 62 -5.25 6.05 -1.02
C ILE A 62 -6.25 4.91 -0.84
N THR A 63 -6.77 4.43 -1.95
CA THR A 63 -7.51 3.18 -2.04
C THR A 63 -6.74 2.22 -2.94
N ILE A 64 -6.56 0.98 -2.50
CA ILE A 64 -5.96 -0.10 -3.28
C ILE A 64 -7.09 -1.07 -3.61
N ASP A 65 -7.29 -1.35 -4.89
CA ASP A 65 -8.23 -2.35 -5.38
C ASP A 65 -7.48 -3.59 -5.88
N PHE A 66 -7.95 -4.76 -5.47
CA PHE A 66 -7.44 -6.08 -5.89
C PHE A 66 -8.45 -6.82 -6.77
N GLY A 67 -9.48 -6.11 -7.26
CA GLY A 67 -10.53 -6.65 -8.12
C GLY A 67 -11.39 -7.68 -7.38
N ASN A 68 -11.38 -8.92 -7.84
CA ASN A 68 -12.19 -10.00 -7.25
C ASN A 68 -11.42 -10.83 -6.21
N ARG A 69 -10.16 -10.49 -5.92
CA ARG A 69 -9.33 -11.29 -5.02
C ARG A 69 -9.37 -10.72 -3.60
N LEU A 70 -9.80 -11.53 -2.64
CA LEU A 70 -9.67 -11.18 -1.22
C LEU A 70 -8.23 -11.37 -0.81
N VAL A 71 -7.62 -10.33 -0.24
CA VAL A 71 -6.23 -10.34 0.15
C VAL A 71 -6.05 -9.76 1.55
N ASN A 72 -5.15 -10.38 2.31
CA ASN A 72 -4.59 -9.84 3.54
C ASN A 72 -3.08 -9.66 3.34
N GLY A 73 -2.50 -8.68 4.02
CA GLY A 73 -1.15 -8.27 3.71
C GLY A 73 -0.71 -6.96 4.35
N ILE A 74 0.44 -6.49 3.91
CA ILE A 74 1.04 -5.23 4.30
C ILE A 74 1.13 -4.34 3.06
N ALA A 75 0.75 -3.07 3.17
CA ALA A 75 1.04 -2.05 2.16
C ALA A 75 2.03 -1.02 2.72
N LEU A 76 3.11 -0.75 2.00
CA LEU A 76 4.05 0.34 2.28
C LEU A 76 3.80 1.46 1.30
N VAL A 77 3.65 2.66 1.82
CA VAL A 77 3.41 3.89 1.07
C VAL A 77 4.60 4.81 1.29
N THR A 78 5.21 5.30 0.20
CA THR A 78 6.37 6.22 0.22
C THR A 78 6.23 7.37 -0.75
#